data_AF-A0A3N5MXH3-F1
#
_entry.id   AF-A0A3N5MXH3-F1
#
_cell.length_a   1.000
_cell.length_b   1.000
_cell.length_c   1.000
_cell.angle_alpha   90.00
_cell.angle_beta   90.00
_cell.angle_gamma   90.00
#
_symmetry.space_group_name_H-M   'P 1'
#
loop_
_entity.id
_entity.type
_entity.pdbx_description
1 polymer ?
#
loop_
_entity_poly.entity_id
_entity_poly.type
_entity_poly.pdbx_seq_one_letter_code
_entity_poly.pdbx_strand_id
1 'polypeptide(L)'
;MGIINKLGNILKSGKSEEEGTREREEAHLRAQKERTDNFLRALNEGDLDARWAAVRSVGDLGEPFIEPLIRGLKDEYWIIRRGSADTLGKIGAPALGPLIVALDEPGDDVRQETIRALQLIGEPAVGPLIQSIRHSHPLIRRGAVQALGIIGESRAVPQIIESLKDPDAGVRHESAIALGRIGDPQATGALIESLNDVKENVRMAVMATLCSLGDNAIDPLIRALVDPNEEVCRRASLALVTIGEQAVDSLIRALDDKSPGIRRGVMEVLGQIGNTKAIAPIMKELNDPERLVRIEAVRSLAALGVPAIAPLMQVFREGDIRSRTGAMEALWMLGQPATTPLIMVLKDEQVDVRKRAVLLLGEIGDQKAVDHLTGMLADENPVVRKEAFEALEMIKKRNAP
;
A
#
# COMPACT_ATOMS: atom_id res chain seq x y z
N MET A 1 22.87 -30.71 88.17
CA MET A 1 21.47 -30.25 87.98
C MET A 1 21.33 -28.95 87.16
N GLY A 2 22.25 -27.97 87.22
CA GLY A 2 22.07 -26.67 86.55
C GLY A 2 22.27 -26.61 85.02
N ILE A 3 23.02 -27.53 84.42
CA ILE A 3 23.37 -27.47 82.98
C ILE A 3 22.25 -28.07 82.09
N ILE A 4 21.52 -29.07 82.60
CA ILE A 4 20.44 -29.75 81.86
C ILE A 4 19.20 -28.84 81.72
N ASN A 5 18.88 -28.03 82.73
CA ASN A 5 17.79 -27.05 82.65
C ASN A 5 18.06 -25.88 81.71
N LYS A 6 19.33 -25.50 81.51
CA LYS A 6 19.69 -24.41 80.59
C LYS A 6 19.57 -24.83 79.12
N LEU A 7 19.92 -26.08 78.79
CA LEU A 7 19.74 -26.66 77.45
C LEU A 7 18.26 -26.91 77.12
N GLY A 8 17.45 -27.36 78.08
CA GLY A 8 16.01 -27.57 77.89
C GLY A 8 15.22 -26.28 77.64
N ASN A 9 15.63 -25.16 78.24
CA ASN A 9 14.98 -23.86 78.01
C ASN A 9 15.37 -23.21 76.68
N ILE A 10 16.60 -23.42 76.19
CA ILE A 10 17.05 -22.95 74.87
C ILE A 10 16.37 -23.75 73.74
N LEU A 11 16.19 -25.06 73.91
CA LEU A 11 15.44 -25.90 72.96
C LEU A 11 13.92 -25.61 72.94
N LYS A 12 13.35 -25.21 74.08
CA LYS A 12 11.93 -24.77 74.15
C LYS A 12 11.73 -23.37 73.58
N SER A 13 12.66 -22.43 73.80
CA SER A 13 12.57 -21.08 73.24
C SER A 13 12.75 -21.08 71.72
N GLY A 14 13.67 -21.89 71.18
CA GLY A 14 13.85 -22.07 69.73
C GLY A 14 12.62 -22.69 69.05
N LYS A 15 11.95 -23.66 69.70
CA LYS A 15 10.69 -24.23 69.19
C LYS A 15 9.52 -23.25 69.21
N SER A 16 9.39 -22.41 70.25
CA SER A 16 8.32 -21.40 70.32
C SER A 16 8.54 -20.25 69.34
N GLU A 17 9.80 -19.90 69.04
CA GLU A 17 10.12 -18.91 68.00
C GLU A 17 9.85 -19.48 66.61
N GLU A 18 10.22 -20.74 66.33
CA GLU A 18 9.91 -21.42 65.06
C GLU A 18 8.39 -21.61 64.86
N GLU A 19 7.64 -22.00 65.89
CA GLU A 19 6.18 -22.12 65.84
C GLU A 19 5.51 -20.75 65.64
N GLY A 20 5.97 -19.70 66.32
CA GLY A 20 5.47 -18.33 66.13
C GLY A 20 5.78 -17.74 64.76
N THR A 21 6.92 -18.10 64.14
CA THR A 21 7.21 -17.74 62.74
C THR A 21 6.32 -18.50 61.76
N ARG A 22 6.06 -19.80 61.98
CA ARG A 22 5.16 -20.61 61.13
C ARG A 22 3.72 -20.12 61.20
N GLU A 23 3.21 -19.77 62.38
CA GLU A 23 1.85 -19.23 62.53
C GLU A 23 1.69 -17.87 61.82
N ARG A 24 2.72 -17.01 61.83
CA ARG A 24 2.72 -15.74 61.10
C ARG A 24 2.77 -15.94 59.59
N GLU A 25 3.59 -16.87 59.11
CA GLU A 25 3.62 -17.26 57.70
C GLU A 25 2.28 -17.85 57.24
N GLU A 26 1.67 -18.73 58.03
CA GLU A 26 0.34 -19.27 57.74
C GLU A 26 -0.75 -18.20 57.73
N ALA A 27 -0.74 -17.28 58.69
CA ALA A 27 -1.71 -16.17 58.74
C ALA A 27 -1.56 -15.23 57.53
N HIS A 28 -0.32 -14.93 57.13
CA HIS A 28 -0.05 -14.17 55.91
C HIS A 28 -0.56 -14.89 54.66
N LEU A 29 -0.29 -16.20 54.55
CA LEU A 29 -0.74 -17.01 53.41
C LEU A 29 -2.28 -17.06 53.32
N ARG A 30 -2.96 -17.19 54.47
CA ARG A 30 -4.44 -17.16 54.55
C ARG A 30 -5.00 -15.81 54.14
N ALA A 31 -4.43 -14.71 54.63
CA ALA A 31 -4.86 -13.36 54.26
C ALA A 31 -4.64 -13.08 52.76
N GLN A 32 -3.52 -13.54 52.20
CA GLN A 32 -3.25 -13.42 50.77
C GLN A 32 -4.24 -14.26 49.95
N LYS A 33 -4.56 -15.49 50.39
CA LYS A 33 -5.56 -16.34 49.75
C LYS A 33 -6.96 -15.73 49.79
N GLU A 34 -7.40 -15.22 50.94
CA GLU A 34 -8.71 -14.58 51.09
C GLU A 34 -8.80 -13.31 50.21
N ARG A 35 -7.73 -12.52 50.15
CA ARG A 35 -7.65 -11.38 49.24
C ARG A 35 -7.78 -11.80 47.78
N THR A 36 -7.10 -12.87 47.37
CA THR A 36 -7.19 -13.43 46.01
C THR A 36 -8.61 -13.90 45.70
N ASP A 37 -9.22 -14.69 46.59
CA ASP A 37 -10.57 -15.22 46.43
C ASP A 37 -11.62 -14.09 46.31
N ASN A 38 -11.47 -13.02 47.09
CA ASN A 38 -12.34 -11.85 47.03
C ASN A 38 -12.25 -11.13 45.67
N PHE A 39 -11.04 -10.95 45.12
CA PHE A 39 -10.88 -10.37 43.79
C PHE A 39 -11.41 -11.28 42.69
N LEU A 40 -11.23 -12.60 42.81
CA LEU A 40 -11.78 -13.56 41.85
C LEU A 40 -13.31 -13.52 41.81
N ARG A 41 -13.96 -13.45 42.97
CA ARG A 41 -15.42 -13.27 43.05
C ARG A 41 -15.84 -11.93 42.45
N ALA A 42 -15.15 -10.84 42.79
CA ALA A 42 -15.47 -9.52 42.26
C ALA A 42 -15.40 -9.48 40.72
N LEU A 43 -14.40 -10.11 40.10
CA LEU A 43 -14.27 -10.19 38.64
C LEU A 43 -15.36 -11.01 37.96
N ASN A 44 -15.86 -12.06 38.61
CA ASN A 44 -16.83 -12.98 38.02
C ASN A 44 -18.29 -12.58 38.25
N GLU A 45 -18.58 -12.09 39.45
CA GLU A 45 -19.95 -11.94 39.96
C GLU A 45 -20.26 -10.50 40.41
N GLY A 46 -19.26 -9.62 40.45
CA GLY A 46 -19.41 -8.24 40.88
C GLY A 46 -20.18 -7.37 39.88
N ASP A 47 -20.74 -6.26 40.37
CA ASP A 47 -21.24 -5.18 39.52
C ASP A 47 -20.08 -4.46 38.79
N LEU A 48 -20.41 -3.48 37.95
CA LEU A 48 -19.41 -2.74 37.18
C LEU A 48 -18.30 -2.17 38.07
N ASP A 49 -18.65 -1.55 39.20
CA ASP A 49 -17.69 -0.91 40.09
C ASP A 49 -16.78 -1.94 40.77
N ALA A 50 -17.34 -3.06 41.22
CA ALA A 50 -16.59 -4.16 41.81
C ALA A 50 -15.65 -4.82 40.79
N ARG A 51 -16.12 -5.09 39.56
CA ARG A 51 -15.28 -5.63 38.48
C ARG A 51 -14.15 -4.67 38.14
N TRP A 52 -14.45 -3.38 37.99
CA TRP A 52 -13.46 -2.36 37.66
C TRP A 52 -12.39 -2.19 38.75
N ALA A 53 -12.81 -2.15 40.02
CA ALA A 53 -11.89 -2.08 41.15
C ALA A 53 -10.96 -3.30 41.21
N ALA A 54 -11.49 -4.49 40.93
CA ALA A 54 -10.71 -5.72 40.89
C ALA A 54 -9.71 -5.70 39.71
N VAL A 55 -10.16 -5.44 38.48
CA VAL A 55 -9.31 -5.39 37.28
C VAL A 55 -8.09 -4.49 37.47
N ARG A 56 -8.27 -3.32 38.09
CA ARG A 56 -7.17 -2.36 38.34
C ARG A 56 -6.19 -2.80 39.41
N SER A 57 -6.61 -3.65 40.33
CA SER A 57 -5.86 -3.99 41.55
C SER A 57 -5.08 -5.30 41.45
N VAL A 58 -5.42 -6.16 40.48
CA VAL A 58 -4.89 -7.53 40.40
C VAL A 58 -3.61 -7.68 39.56
N GLY A 59 -3.13 -6.62 38.91
CA GLY A 59 -1.95 -6.68 38.04
C GLY A 59 -0.69 -7.19 38.74
N ASP A 60 -0.48 -6.79 40.00
CA ASP A 60 0.67 -7.21 40.81
C ASP A 60 0.47 -8.58 41.47
N LEU A 61 -0.74 -9.16 41.38
CA LEU A 61 -1.09 -10.43 42.01
C LEU A 61 -0.86 -11.65 41.09
N GLY A 62 -0.53 -11.42 39.81
CA GLY A 62 0.06 -12.42 38.92
C GLY A 62 -0.91 -13.45 38.31
N GLU A 63 -0.39 -14.66 38.07
CA GLU A 63 -1.00 -15.72 37.27
C GLU A 63 -2.44 -16.15 37.63
N PRO A 64 -2.87 -16.19 38.91
CA PRO A 64 -4.22 -16.63 39.26
C PRO A 64 -5.34 -15.83 38.60
N PHE A 65 -5.04 -14.61 38.13
CA PHE A 65 -6.00 -13.71 37.52
C PHE A 65 -6.02 -13.76 35.99
N ILE A 66 -5.12 -14.50 35.34
CA ILE A 66 -5.05 -14.56 33.88
C ILE A 66 -6.39 -15.02 33.28
N GLU A 67 -6.91 -16.18 33.68
CA GLU A 67 -8.16 -16.72 33.15
C GLU A 67 -9.40 -15.82 33.42
N PRO A 68 -9.60 -15.27 34.63
CA PRO A 68 -10.60 -14.24 34.86
C PRO A 68 -10.46 -12.99 33.97
N LEU A 69 -9.23 -12.50 33.77
CA LEU A 69 -8.98 -11.32 32.94
C LEU A 69 -9.20 -11.63 31.45
N ILE A 70 -8.86 -12.84 30.98
CA ILE A 70 -9.19 -13.30 29.62
C ILE A 70 -10.71 -13.32 29.41
N ARG A 71 -11.49 -13.74 30.41
CA ARG A 71 -12.96 -13.60 30.37
C ARG A 71 -13.40 -12.14 30.39
N GLY A 72 -12.71 -11.28 31.15
CA GLY A 72 -12.92 -9.83 31.19
C GLY A 72 -12.71 -9.12 29.85
N LEU A 73 -11.88 -9.66 28.94
CA LEU A 73 -11.77 -9.16 27.56
C LEU A 73 -13.08 -9.25 26.77
N LYS A 74 -14.03 -10.08 27.23
CA LYS A 74 -15.36 -10.27 26.62
C LYS A 74 -16.48 -9.57 27.39
N ASP A 75 -16.14 -8.75 28.38
CA ASP A 75 -17.13 -8.06 29.22
C ASP A 75 -17.95 -7.07 28.37
N GLU A 76 -19.22 -6.90 28.74
CA GLU A 76 -20.15 -5.99 28.07
C GLU A 76 -19.66 -4.52 28.13
N TYR A 77 -18.97 -4.14 29.20
CA TYR A 77 -18.44 -2.79 29.39
C TYR A 77 -17.05 -2.66 28.81
N TRP A 78 -16.88 -1.70 27.89
CA TRP A 78 -15.60 -1.41 27.23
C TRP A 78 -14.47 -1.13 28.22
N ILE A 79 -14.78 -0.54 29.38
CA ILE A 79 -13.81 -0.20 30.42
C ILE A 79 -13.25 -1.46 31.10
N ILE A 80 -14.06 -2.50 31.25
CA ILE A 80 -13.62 -3.79 31.81
C ILE A 80 -12.75 -4.53 30.78
N ARG A 81 -13.13 -4.51 29.50
CA ARG A 81 -12.30 -5.08 28.42
C ARG A 81 -10.92 -4.44 28.40
N ARG A 82 -10.87 -3.10 28.34
CA ARG A 82 -9.62 -2.34 28.31
C ARG A 82 -8.79 -2.52 29.58
N GLY A 83 -9.42 -2.45 30.75
CA GLY A 83 -8.72 -2.69 32.00
C GLY A 83 -8.12 -4.09 32.07
N SER A 84 -8.86 -5.10 31.59
CA SER A 84 -8.37 -6.48 31.58
C SER A 84 -7.17 -6.64 30.65
N ALA A 85 -7.21 -6.04 29.47
CA ALA A 85 -6.08 -6.01 28.54
C ALA A 85 -4.86 -5.30 29.14
N ASP A 86 -5.05 -4.12 29.74
CA ASP A 86 -3.97 -3.37 30.38
C ASP A 86 -3.34 -4.16 31.53
N THR A 87 -4.15 -4.87 32.31
CA THR A 87 -3.70 -5.70 33.43
C THR A 87 -3.00 -6.99 32.97
N LEU A 88 -3.50 -7.66 31.92
CA LEU A 88 -2.81 -8.80 31.29
C LEU A 88 -1.46 -8.38 30.71
N GLY A 89 -1.39 -7.17 30.11
CA GLY A 89 -0.15 -6.56 29.65
C GLY A 89 0.89 -6.40 30.77
N LYS A 90 0.44 -5.97 31.97
CA LYS A 90 1.31 -5.87 33.16
C LYS A 90 1.76 -7.22 33.70
N ILE A 91 0.90 -8.25 33.64
CA ILE A 91 1.26 -9.62 34.05
C ILE A 91 2.39 -10.15 33.14
N GLY A 92 2.41 -9.80 31.86
CA GLY A 92 3.53 -10.06 30.97
C GLY A 92 3.51 -11.46 30.36
N ALA A 93 4.69 -12.07 30.23
CA ALA A 93 4.90 -13.34 29.52
C ALA A 93 3.97 -14.51 29.92
N PRO A 94 3.59 -14.70 31.21
CA PRO A 94 2.66 -15.77 31.59
C PRO A 94 1.28 -15.67 30.91
N ALA A 95 0.85 -14.47 30.53
CA ALA A 95 -0.43 -14.27 29.86
C ALA A 95 -0.41 -14.59 28.35
N LEU A 96 0.76 -14.84 27.74
CA LEU A 96 0.89 -14.96 26.28
C LEU A 96 0.11 -16.13 25.69
N GLY A 97 0.20 -17.32 26.29
CA GLY A 97 -0.52 -18.50 25.80
C GLY A 97 -2.04 -18.27 25.76
N PRO A 98 -2.66 -17.88 26.89
CA PRO A 98 -4.09 -17.56 26.94
C PRO A 98 -4.49 -16.40 26.00
N LEU A 99 -3.67 -15.35 25.88
CA LEU A 99 -3.91 -14.25 24.95
C LEU A 99 -3.88 -14.71 23.48
N ILE A 100 -2.95 -15.58 23.11
CA ILE A 100 -2.87 -16.14 21.75
C ILE A 100 -4.12 -16.93 21.42
N VAL A 101 -4.64 -17.74 22.36
CA VAL A 101 -5.91 -18.46 22.18
C VAL A 101 -7.07 -17.47 22.08
N ALA A 102 -7.06 -16.38 22.85
CA ALA A 102 -8.10 -15.35 22.79
C ALA A 102 -8.12 -14.55 21.47
N LEU A 103 -7.11 -14.66 20.61
CA LEU A 103 -7.17 -14.11 19.24
C LEU A 103 -8.18 -14.85 18.35
N ASP A 104 -8.63 -16.02 18.78
CA ASP A 104 -9.62 -16.82 18.07
C ASP A 104 -11.05 -16.26 18.17
N GLU A 105 -11.25 -15.28 19.04
CA GLU A 105 -12.57 -14.73 19.31
C GLU A 105 -13.07 -13.88 18.13
N PRO A 106 -14.29 -14.11 17.63
CA PRO A 106 -14.80 -13.42 16.45
C PRO A 106 -15.12 -11.94 16.69
N GLY A 107 -15.33 -11.52 17.94
CA GLY A 107 -15.66 -10.14 18.27
C GLY A 107 -14.47 -9.20 18.04
N ASP A 108 -14.62 -8.23 17.12
CA ASP A 108 -13.57 -7.27 16.79
C ASP A 108 -13.09 -6.51 18.03
N ASP A 109 -14.00 -6.09 18.92
CA ASP A 109 -13.65 -5.44 20.19
C ASP A 109 -12.74 -6.29 21.08
N VAL A 110 -13.06 -7.58 21.20
CA VAL A 110 -12.28 -8.53 22.02
C VAL A 110 -10.89 -8.70 21.40
N ARG A 111 -10.83 -8.90 20.08
CA ARG A 111 -9.58 -9.04 19.34
C ARG A 111 -8.69 -7.81 19.48
N GLN A 112 -9.25 -6.61 19.38
CA GLN A 112 -8.50 -5.36 19.53
C GLN A 112 -7.89 -5.24 20.94
N GLU A 113 -8.64 -5.56 21.99
CA GLU A 113 -8.13 -5.52 23.37
C GLU A 113 -7.12 -6.66 23.65
N THR A 114 -7.31 -7.85 23.06
CA THR A 114 -6.29 -8.92 23.10
C THR A 114 -4.98 -8.47 22.46
N ILE A 115 -5.04 -7.84 21.28
CA ILE A 115 -3.86 -7.32 20.58
C ILE A 115 -3.20 -6.19 21.35
N ARG A 116 -3.99 -5.31 21.99
CA ARG A 116 -3.47 -4.28 22.90
C ARG A 116 -2.69 -4.90 24.05
N ALA A 117 -3.22 -5.94 24.69
CA ALA A 117 -2.52 -6.65 25.76
C ALA A 117 -1.18 -7.22 25.25
N LEU A 118 -1.18 -7.88 24.09
CA LEU A 118 0.04 -8.42 23.45
C LEU A 118 1.06 -7.31 23.13
N GLN A 119 0.59 -6.16 22.66
CA GLN A 119 1.44 -4.98 22.41
C GLN A 119 2.07 -4.45 23.70
N LEU A 120 1.30 -4.39 24.80
CA LEU A 120 1.80 -3.94 26.10
C LEU A 120 2.85 -4.91 26.68
N ILE A 121 2.75 -6.21 26.40
CA ILE A 121 3.78 -7.19 26.76
C ILE A 121 5.08 -6.91 26.00
N GLY A 122 4.99 -6.53 24.72
CA GLY A 122 6.13 -6.08 23.92
C GLY A 122 7.01 -7.23 23.41
N GLU A 123 8.33 -7.11 23.55
CA GLU A 123 9.33 -8.04 22.97
C GLU A 123 9.07 -9.52 23.29
N PRO A 124 8.70 -9.93 24.52
CA PRO A 124 8.39 -11.33 24.83
C PRO A 124 7.25 -11.93 24.01
N ALA A 125 6.35 -11.10 23.46
CA ALA A 125 5.26 -11.55 22.61
C ALA A 125 5.72 -11.90 21.19
N VAL A 126 6.83 -11.34 20.70
CA VAL A 126 7.27 -11.45 19.30
C VAL A 126 7.47 -12.90 18.87
N GLY A 127 8.26 -13.67 19.62
CA GLY A 127 8.56 -15.07 19.27
C GLY A 127 7.30 -15.94 19.19
N PRO A 128 6.45 -15.94 20.23
CA PRO A 128 5.16 -16.63 20.20
C PRO A 128 4.23 -16.17 19.08
N LEU A 129 4.15 -14.87 18.79
CA LEU A 129 3.33 -14.36 17.70
C LEU A 129 3.82 -14.82 16.32
N ILE A 130 5.15 -14.84 16.10
CA ILE A 130 5.73 -15.37 14.85
C ILE A 130 5.35 -16.85 14.67
N GLN A 131 5.35 -17.65 15.74
CA GLN A 131 4.91 -19.05 15.68
C GLN A 131 3.41 -19.15 15.36
N SER A 132 2.59 -18.27 15.93
CA SER A 132 1.14 -18.24 15.72
C SER A 132 0.70 -17.83 14.31
N ILE A 133 1.58 -17.26 13.47
CA ILE A 133 1.31 -17.07 12.04
C ILE A 133 1.03 -18.40 11.34
N ARG A 134 1.53 -19.53 11.87
CA ARG A 134 1.30 -20.88 11.30
C ARG A 134 0.23 -21.67 12.04
N HIS A 135 -0.58 -21.00 12.86
CA HIS A 135 -1.63 -21.66 13.64
C HIS A 135 -2.72 -22.28 12.74
N SER A 136 -3.34 -23.39 13.18
CA SER A 136 -4.37 -24.10 12.42
C SER A 136 -5.61 -23.23 12.16
N HIS A 137 -5.98 -22.40 13.13
CA HIS A 137 -7.14 -21.52 13.03
C HIS A 137 -6.81 -20.13 12.40
N PRO A 138 -7.56 -19.68 11.38
CA PRO A 138 -7.26 -18.44 10.65
C PRO A 138 -7.39 -17.16 11.48
N LEU A 139 -8.29 -17.12 12.47
CA LEU A 139 -8.46 -15.94 13.32
C LEU A 139 -7.22 -15.69 14.20
N ILE A 140 -6.60 -16.75 14.71
CA ILE A 140 -5.32 -16.64 15.44
C ILE A 140 -4.20 -16.17 14.51
N ARG A 141 -4.09 -16.74 13.29
CA ARG A 141 -3.08 -16.28 12.31
C ARG A 141 -3.24 -14.80 12.00
N ARG A 142 -4.46 -14.36 11.69
CA ARG A 142 -4.80 -12.95 11.41
C ARG A 142 -4.45 -12.05 12.60
N GLY A 143 -4.85 -12.44 13.81
CA GLY A 143 -4.55 -11.69 15.04
C GLY A 143 -3.06 -11.58 15.32
N ALA A 144 -2.29 -12.66 15.06
CA ALA A 144 -0.85 -12.66 15.22
C ALA A 144 -0.15 -11.70 14.25
N VAL A 145 -0.55 -11.73 12.96
CA VAL A 145 -0.07 -10.80 11.93
C VAL A 145 -0.41 -9.35 12.30
N GLN A 146 -1.64 -9.09 12.75
CA GLN A 146 -2.08 -7.75 13.17
C GLN A 146 -1.24 -7.23 14.35
N ALA A 147 -1.03 -8.06 15.36
CA ALA A 147 -0.23 -7.71 16.53
C ALA A 147 1.22 -7.40 16.16
N LEU A 148 1.86 -8.24 15.33
CA LEU A 148 3.24 -8.02 14.86
C LEU A 148 3.37 -6.74 14.04
N GLY A 149 2.39 -6.43 13.18
CA GLY A 149 2.34 -5.18 12.43
C GLY A 149 2.19 -3.94 13.31
N ILE A 150 1.43 -4.03 14.41
CA ILE A 150 1.27 -2.93 15.38
C ILE A 150 2.51 -2.76 16.27
N ILE A 151 3.16 -3.86 16.65
CA ILE A 151 4.43 -3.84 17.38
C ILE A 151 5.54 -3.24 16.50
N GLY A 152 5.46 -3.40 15.18
CA GLY A 152 6.45 -2.89 14.23
C GLY A 152 7.69 -3.77 14.14
N GLU A 153 7.53 -5.08 14.30
CA GLU A 153 8.65 -6.01 14.41
C GLU A 153 9.16 -6.50 13.05
N SER A 154 10.28 -5.96 12.61
CA SER A 154 10.92 -6.35 11.34
C SER A 154 11.37 -7.82 11.29
N ARG A 155 11.68 -8.46 12.43
CA ARG A 155 12.04 -9.90 12.47
C ARG A 155 10.92 -10.81 11.96
N ALA A 156 9.67 -10.34 11.95
CA ALA A 156 8.52 -11.08 11.47
C ALA A 156 8.23 -10.90 9.97
N VAL A 157 8.90 -9.96 9.28
CA VAL A 157 8.63 -9.61 7.88
C VAL A 157 8.67 -10.83 6.95
N PRO A 158 9.66 -11.75 7.02
CA PRO A 158 9.67 -12.93 6.16
C PRO A 158 8.42 -13.81 6.32
N GLN A 159 7.95 -14.01 7.55
CA GLN A 159 6.79 -14.83 7.86
C GLN A 159 5.48 -14.12 7.48
N ILE A 160 5.42 -12.79 7.60
CA ILE A 160 4.26 -12.00 7.15
C ILE A 160 4.19 -11.96 5.61
N ILE A 161 5.34 -11.96 4.92
CA ILE A 161 5.39 -12.12 3.46
C ILE A 161 4.84 -13.50 3.05
N GLU A 162 5.17 -14.57 3.78
CA GLU A 162 4.58 -15.90 3.54
C GLU A 162 3.05 -15.87 3.71
N SER A 163 2.53 -15.15 4.72
CA SER A 163 1.09 -15.07 4.98
C SER A 163 0.29 -14.22 3.98
N LEU A 164 0.95 -13.49 3.08
CA LEU A 164 0.30 -12.95 1.87
C LEU A 164 -0.23 -14.06 0.93
N LYS A 165 0.19 -15.32 1.12
CA LYS A 165 -0.28 -16.48 0.35
C LYS A 165 -1.21 -17.39 1.16
N ASP A 166 -1.70 -16.91 2.31
CA ASP A 166 -2.57 -17.70 3.20
C ASP A 166 -3.89 -18.10 2.50
N PRO A 167 -4.43 -19.31 2.74
CA PRO A 167 -5.73 -19.70 2.20
C PRO A 167 -6.87 -18.76 2.59
N ASP A 168 -6.81 -18.18 3.79
CA ASP A 168 -7.80 -17.24 4.30
C ASP A 168 -7.53 -15.80 3.82
N ALA A 169 -8.54 -15.19 3.22
CA ALA A 169 -8.41 -13.83 2.68
C ALA A 169 -8.27 -12.74 3.76
N GLY A 170 -8.81 -12.97 4.96
CA GLY A 170 -8.65 -12.07 6.09
C GLY A 170 -7.20 -12.03 6.58
N VAL A 171 -6.52 -13.17 6.59
CA VAL A 171 -5.08 -13.25 6.89
C VAL A 171 -4.26 -12.51 5.84
N ARG A 172 -4.51 -12.74 4.54
CA ARG A 172 -3.79 -12.04 3.45
C ARG A 172 -3.99 -10.53 3.50
N HIS A 173 -5.23 -10.09 3.73
CA HIS A 173 -5.58 -8.67 3.89
C HIS A 173 -4.81 -8.03 5.05
N GLU A 174 -4.81 -8.66 6.23
CA GLU A 174 -4.09 -8.15 7.39
C GLU A 174 -2.57 -8.18 7.19
N SER A 175 -2.05 -9.17 6.45
CA SER A 175 -0.63 -9.27 6.10
C SER A 175 -0.18 -8.07 5.29
N ALA A 176 -0.97 -7.64 4.30
CA ALA A 176 -0.66 -6.44 3.54
C ALA A 176 -0.58 -5.19 4.44
N ILE A 177 -1.58 -5.00 5.32
CA ILE A 177 -1.63 -3.88 6.26
C ILE A 177 -0.45 -3.91 7.23
N ALA A 178 -0.13 -5.07 7.79
CA ALA A 178 0.98 -5.25 8.73
C ALA A 178 2.32 -4.91 8.08
N LEU A 179 2.57 -5.36 6.85
CA LEU A 179 3.79 -5.01 6.11
C LEU A 179 3.88 -3.50 5.82
N GLY A 180 2.74 -2.86 5.52
CA GLY A 180 2.67 -1.41 5.38
C GLY A 180 3.03 -0.65 6.66
N ARG A 181 2.54 -1.12 7.81
CA ARG A 181 2.87 -0.54 9.12
C ARG A 181 4.34 -0.71 9.49
N ILE A 182 4.91 -1.88 9.19
CA ILE A 182 6.34 -2.15 9.46
C ILE A 182 7.22 -1.33 8.52
N GLY A 183 6.81 -1.18 7.25
CA GLY A 183 7.53 -0.34 6.27
C GLY A 183 8.83 -0.96 5.76
N ASP A 184 9.05 -2.27 5.95
CA ASP A 184 10.26 -2.94 5.50
C ASP A 184 10.28 -3.10 3.96
N PRO A 185 11.26 -2.55 3.24
CA PRO A 185 11.34 -2.63 1.78
C PRO A 185 11.41 -4.06 1.22
N GLN A 186 11.82 -5.05 2.03
CA GLN A 186 11.82 -6.46 1.62
C GLN A 186 10.40 -6.94 1.22
N ALA A 187 9.36 -6.31 1.75
CA ALA A 187 7.97 -6.68 1.50
C ALA A 187 7.44 -6.22 0.13
N THR A 188 8.05 -5.19 -0.48
CA THR A 188 7.47 -4.50 -1.64
C THR A 188 7.24 -5.43 -2.83
N GLY A 189 8.17 -6.34 -3.13
CA GLY A 189 8.00 -7.31 -4.22
C GLY A 189 6.80 -8.24 -4.01
N ALA A 190 6.64 -8.76 -2.80
CA ALA A 190 5.52 -9.65 -2.46
C ALA A 190 4.17 -8.91 -2.42
N LEU A 191 4.17 -7.64 -2.00
CA LEU A 191 3.00 -6.77 -2.10
C LEU A 191 2.61 -6.54 -3.55
N ILE A 192 3.56 -6.27 -4.45
CA ILE A 192 3.28 -6.11 -5.89
C ILE A 192 2.64 -7.38 -6.47
N GLU A 193 3.15 -8.58 -6.15
CA GLU A 193 2.52 -9.85 -6.57
C GLU A 193 1.06 -9.95 -6.06
N SER A 194 0.83 -9.48 -4.84
CA SER A 194 -0.48 -9.56 -4.15
C SER A 194 -1.50 -8.54 -4.67
N LEU A 195 -1.13 -7.61 -5.56
CA LEU A 195 -2.10 -6.82 -6.32
C LEU A 195 -2.98 -7.68 -7.24
N ASN A 196 -2.55 -8.91 -7.52
CA ASN A 196 -3.29 -9.91 -8.30
C ASN A 196 -4.17 -10.84 -7.45
N ASP A 197 -4.37 -10.53 -6.16
CA ASP A 197 -5.19 -11.38 -5.30
C ASP A 197 -6.61 -11.58 -5.85
N VAL A 198 -7.14 -12.79 -5.69
CA VAL A 198 -8.48 -13.17 -6.12
C VAL A 198 -9.56 -12.30 -5.46
N LYS A 199 -9.32 -11.85 -4.23
CA LYS A 199 -10.27 -11.06 -3.43
C LYS A 199 -9.96 -9.57 -3.53
N GLU A 200 -11.00 -8.81 -3.85
CA GLU A 200 -10.90 -7.37 -4.06
C GLU A 200 -10.44 -6.60 -2.82
N ASN A 201 -10.93 -6.97 -1.63
CA ASN A 201 -10.53 -6.34 -0.37
C ASN A 201 -9.03 -6.53 -0.05
N VAL A 202 -8.42 -7.65 -0.48
CA VAL A 202 -6.97 -7.87 -0.36
C VAL A 202 -6.24 -6.94 -1.33
N ARG A 203 -6.67 -6.90 -2.59
CA ARG A 203 -6.06 -6.00 -3.60
C ARG A 203 -6.10 -4.54 -3.17
N MET A 204 -7.22 -4.08 -2.60
CA MET A 204 -7.37 -2.70 -2.11
C MET A 204 -6.45 -2.40 -0.93
N ALA A 205 -6.28 -3.34 0.01
CA ALA A 205 -5.35 -3.18 1.13
C ALA A 205 -3.90 -3.12 0.66
N VAL A 206 -3.52 -3.98 -0.29
CA VAL A 206 -2.19 -3.97 -0.91
C VAL A 206 -1.95 -2.65 -1.65
N MET A 207 -2.93 -2.17 -2.43
CA MET A 207 -2.84 -0.89 -3.12
C MET A 207 -2.65 0.28 -2.15
N ALA A 208 -3.47 0.35 -1.10
CA ALA A 208 -3.35 1.38 -0.06
C ALA A 208 -1.99 1.31 0.64
N THR A 209 -1.49 0.09 0.87
CA THR A 209 -0.17 -0.14 1.46
C THR A 209 0.95 0.40 0.56
N LEU A 210 0.97 0.04 -0.72
CA LEU A 210 1.97 0.52 -1.67
C LEU A 210 1.93 2.05 -1.83
N CYS A 211 0.74 2.66 -1.82
CA CYS A 211 0.61 4.11 -1.81
C CYS A 211 1.19 4.74 -0.52
N SER A 212 0.96 4.12 0.64
CA SER A 212 1.48 4.61 1.91
C SER A 212 3.00 4.48 2.06
N LEU A 213 3.62 3.49 1.39
CA LEU A 213 5.07 3.34 1.32
C LEU A 213 5.73 4.44 0.47
N GLY A 214 4.97 5.13 -0.38
CA GLY A 214 5.43 6.28 -1.16
C GLY A 214 6.66 5.94 -2.01
N ASP A 215 7.73 6.73 -1.86
CA ASP A 215 8.96 6.64 -2.66
C ASP A 215 9.60 5.24 -2.64
N ASN A 216 9.47 4.51 -1.53
CA ASN A 216 10.01 3.15 -1.39
C ASN A 216 9.31 2.12 -2.29
N ALA A 217 8.09 2.40 -2.75
CA ALA A 217 7.34 1.53 -3.65
C ALA A 217 7.54 1.87 -5.13
N ILE A 218 7.93 3.11 -5.47
CA ILE A 218 7.94 3.62 -6.85
C ILE A 218 8.93 2.86 -7.72
N ASP A 219 10.20 2.75 -7.33
CA ASP A 219 11.22 2.06 -8.14
C ASP A 219 10.92 0.56 -8.33
N PRO A 220 10.50 -0.19 -7.30
CA PRO A 220 10.01 -1.57 -7.48
C PRO A 220 8.82 -1.67 -8.43
N LEU A 221 7.85 -0.74 -8.34
CA LEU A 221 6.70 -0.71 -9.24
C LEU A 221 7.11 -0.42 -10.69
N ILE A 222 8.07 0.49 -10.91
CA ILE A 222 8.63 0.75 -12.25
C ILE A 222 9.24 -0.52 -12.84
N ARG A 223 10.01 -1.28 -12.05
CA ARG A 223 10.58 -2.56 -12.49
C ARG A 223 9.51 -3.61 -12.80
N ALA A 224 8.39 -3.58 -12.11
CA ALA A 224 7.26 -4.49 -12.33
C ALA A 224 6.47 -4.19 -13.62
N LEU A 225 6.70 -3.05 -14.30
CA LEU A 225 6.07 -2.74 -15.59
C LEU A 225 6.53 -3.65 -16.75
N VAL A 226 7.61 -4.41 -16.55
CA VAL A 226 8.15 -5.37 -17.52
C VAL A 226 8.15 -6.80 -17.00
N ASP A 227 7.32 -7.08 -15.99
CA ASP A 227 7.16 -8.43 -15.46
C ASP A 227 6.65 -9.39 -16.56
N PRO A 228 7.13 -10.66 -16.60
CA PRO A 228 6.62 -11.64 -17.54
C PRO A 228 5.10 -11.91 -17.40
N ASN A 229 4.52 -11.64 -16.23
CA ASN A 229 3.09 -11.76 -15.98
C ASN A 229 2.38 -10.43 -16.28
N GLU A 230 1.58 -10.41 -17.34
CA GLU A 230 0.84 -9.22 -17.79
C GLU A 230 -0.07 -8.61 -16.71
N GLU A 231 -0.62 -9.43 -15.80
CA GLU A 231 -1.48 -8.94 -14.72
C GLU A 231 -0.65 -8.18 -13.67
N VAL A 232 0.60 -8.60 -13.39
CA VAL A 232 1.55 -7.83 -12.56
C VAL A 232 1.85 -6.47 -13.19
N CYS A 233 2.16 -6.43 -14.49
CA CYS A 233 2.42 -5.18 -15.22
C CYS A 233 1.23 -4.21 -15.13
N ARG A 234 0.01 -4.71 -15.38
CA ARG A 234 -1.21 -3.92 -15.34
C ARG A 234 -1.48 -3.35 -13.95
N ARG A 235 -1.23 -4.13 -12.90
CA ARG A 235 -1.38 -3.67 -11.52
C ARG A 235 -0.31 -2.69 -11.10
N ALA A 236 0.93 -2.89 -11.53
CA ALA A 236 2.02 -1.95 -11.27
C ALA A 236 1.74 -0.58 -11.91
N SER A 237 1.25 -0.58 -13.16
CA SER A 237 0.78 0.62 -13.86
C SER A 237 -0.34 1.32 -13.08
N LEU A 238 -1.39 0.58 -12.69
CA LEU A 238 -2.48 1.12 -11.89
C LEU A 238 -2.00 1.72 -10.55
N ALA A 239 -1.06 1.07 -9.88
CA ALA A 239 -0.50 1.56 -8.63
C ALA A 239 0.29 2.86 -8.82
N LEU A 240 1.14 2.94 -9.84
CA LEU A 240 1.88 4.17 -10.15
C LEU A 240 0.96 5.32 -10.54
N VAL A 241 -0.10 5.05 -11.32
CA VAL A 241 -1.13 6.05 -11.65
C VAL A 241 -1.87 6.51 -10.38
N THR A 242 -2.16 5.59 -9.46
CA THR A 242 -2.82 5.90 -8.18
C THR A 242 -1.93 6.73 -7.26
N ILE A 243 -0.61 6.47 -7.24
CA ILE A 243 0.39 7.31 -6.57
C ILE A 243 0.44 8.70 -7.21
N GLY A 244 0.32 8.77 -8.54
CA GLY A 244 0.13 10.02 -9.28
C GLY A 244 1.36 10.92 -9.28
N GLU A 245 1.16 12.19 -8.92
CA GLU A 245 2.16 13.26 -8.99
C GLU A 245 3.52 12.91 -8.33
N GLN A 246 3.49 12.16 -7.22
CA GLN A 246 4.71 11.75 -6.52
C GLN A 246 5.60 10.83 -7.37
N ALA A 247 5.02 10.05 -8.29
CA ALA A 247 5.77 9.16 -9.17
C ALA A 247 6.41 9.87 -10.37
N VAL A 248 5.95 11.08 -10.72
CA VAL A 248 6.31 11.74 -11.99
C VAL A 248 7.81 11.93 -12.15
N ASP A 249 8.52 12.42 -11.13
CA ASP A 249 9.95 12.68 -11.25
C ASP A 249 10.76 11.37 -11.41
N SER A 250 10.36 10.30 -10.73
CA SER A 250 11.01 8.98 -10.87
C SER A 250 10.69 8.33 -12.21
N LEU A 251 9.45 8.45 -12.69
CA LEU A 251 9.04 7.98 -14.02
C LEU A 251 9.78 8.73 -15.14
N ILE A 252 9.98 10.04 -15.00
CA ILE A 252 10.76 10.84 -15.96
C ILE A 252 12.22 10.36 -15.99
N ARG A 253 12.84 10.08 -14.84
CA ARG A 253 14.21 9.52 -14.81
C ARG A 253 14.29 8.14 -15.48
N ALA A 254 13.24 7.32 -15.34
CA ALA A 254 13.18 5.99 -15.93
C ALA A 254 12.95 5.99 -17.45
N LEU A 255 12.67 7.15 -18.07
CA LEU A 255 12.72 7.29 -19.54
C LEU A 255 14.13 7.09 -20.09
N ASP A 256 15.19 7.27 -19.30
CA ASP A 256 16.57 7.00 -19.74
C ASP A 256 17.01 5.55 -19.45
N ASP A 257 16.09 4.66 -19.06
CA ASP A 257 16.43 3.26 -18.74
C ASP A 257 16.91 2.49 -19.99
N LYS A 258 17.85 1.57 -19.78
CA LYS A 258 18.42 0.74 -20.86
C LYS A 258 17.38 -0.20 -21.47
N SER A 259 16.41 -0.66 -20.68
CA SER A 259 15.33 -1.53 -21.10
C SER A 259 14.27 -0.75 -21.89
N PRO A 260 14.06 -1.04 -23.19
CA PRO A 260 12.98 -0.44 -23.95
C PRO A 260 11.59 -0.73 -23.36
N GLY A 261 11.45 -1.87 -22.67
CA GLY A 261 10.22 -2.23 -21.97
C GLY A 261 9.89 -1.27 -20.84
N ILE A 262 10.91 -0.86 -20.06
CA ILE A 262 10.74 0.11 -18.97
C ILE A 262 10.37 1.47 -19.56
N ARG A 263 11.14 1.98 -20.53
CA ARG A 263 10.84 3.26 -21.21
C ARG A 263 9.40 3.31 -21.72
N ARG A 264 8.96 2.24 -22.39
CA ARG A 264 7.58 2.09 -22.87
C ARG A 264 6.57 2.13 -21.72
N GLY A 265 6.74 1.29 -20.70
CA GLY A 265 5.80 1.20 -19.59
C GLY A 265 5.67 2.52 -18.81
N VAL A 266 6.78 3.23 -18.57
CA VAL A 266 6.73 4.50 -17.85
C VAL A 266 6.06 5.60 -18.67
N MET A 267 6.19 5.60 -20.01
CA MET A 267 5.46 6.54 -20.86
C MET A 267 3.95 6.31 -20.81
N GLU A 268 3.51 5.05 -20.82
CA GLU A 268 2.09 4.72 -20.66
C GLU A 268 1.54 5.31 -19.35
N VAL A 269 2.26 5.07 -18.24
CA VAL A 269 1.90 5.59 -16.91
C VAL A 269 1.91 7.13 -16.87
N LEU A 270 2.94 7.78 -17.40
CA LEU A 270 3.04 9.25 -17.46
C LEU A 270 1.88 9.87 -18.26
N GLY A 271 1.49 9.24 -19.36
CA GLY A 271 0.34 9.65 -20.17
C GLY A 271 -0.98 9.57 -19.40
N GLN A 272 -1.16 8.52 -18.60
CA GLN A 272 -2.35 8.34 -17.75
C GLN A 272 -2.38 9.28 -16.54
N ILE A 273 -1.22 9.60 -15.95
CA ILE A 273 -1.13 10.59 -14.85
C ILE A 273 -1.52 11.99 -15.35
N GLY A 274 -1.21 12.33 -16.61
CA GLY A 274 -1.62 13.61 -17.18
C GLY A 274 -0.70 14.78 -16.82
N ASN A 275 0.47 14.52 -16.21
CA ASN A 275 1.35 15.59 -15.77
C ASN A 275 2.15 16.19 -16.95
N THR A 276 1.98 17.49 -17.16
CA THR A 276 2.59 18.22 -18.29
C THR A 276 4.13 18.31 -18.24
N LYS A 277 4.77 18.10 -17.07
CA LYS A 277 6.24 18.01 -16.97
C LYS A 277 6.80 16.84 -17.79
N ALA A 278 5.99 15.81 -18.04
CA ALA A 278 6.37 14.64 -18.82
C ALA A 278 6.48 14.94 -20.33
N ILE A 279 5.85 16.01 -20.83
CA ILE A 279 5.79 16.31 -22.28
C ILE A 279 7.19 16.43 -22.87
N ALA A 280 8.03 17.33 -22.34
CA ALA A 280 9.34 17.57 -22.91
C ALA A 280 10.28 16.34 -22.87
N PRO A 281 10.32 15.54 -21.78
CA PRO A 281 10.99 14.24 -21.77
C PRO A 281 10.45 13.27 -22.83
N ILE A 282 9.13 13.07 -22.92
CA ILE A 282 8.52 12.11 -23.87
C ILE A 282 8.74 12.55 -25.33
N MET A 283 8.80 13.86 -25.61
CA MET A 283 9.12 14.37 -26.94
C MET A 283 10.49 13.88 -27.46
N LYS A 284 11.46 13.62 -26.57
CA LYS A 284 12.77 13.05 -26.96
C LYS A 284 12.64 11.60 -27.42
N GLU A 285 11.73 10.84 -26.81
CA GLU A 285 11.46 9.44 -27.13
C GLU A 285 10.82 9.23 -28.52
N LEU A 286 10.35 10.29 -29.18
CA LEU A 286 9.94 10.23 -30.59
C LEU A 286 11.08 9.84 -31.54
N ASN A 287 12.35 9.97 -31.09
CA ASN A 287 13.52 9.53 -31.84
C ASN A 287 14.21 8.28 -31.22
N ASP A 288 13.54 7.58 -30.29
CA ASP A 288 14.09 6.37 -29.69
C ASP A 288 14.45 5.34 -30.77
N PRO A 289 15.58 4.60 -30.65
CA PRO A 289 15.95 3.57 -31.63
C PRO A 289 14.90 2.47 -31.79
N GLU A 290 14.21 2.11 -30.70
CA GLU A 290 13.21 1.06 -30.68
C GLU A 290 11.85 1.57 -31.21
N ARG A 291 11.27 0.83 -32.16
CA ARG A 291 10.02 1.25 -32.81
C ARG A 291 8.86 1.27 -31.82
N LEU A 292 8.80 0.29 -30.92
CA LEU A 292 7.73 0.19 -29.93
C LEU A 292 7.75 1.35 -28.94
N VAL A 293 8.93 1.85 -28.57
CA VAL A 293 9.08 3.03 -27.70
C VAL A 293 8.55 4.27 -28.40
N ARG A 294 8.92 4.50 -29.67
CA ARG A 294 8.39 5.64 -30.44
C ARG A 294 6.86 5.65 -30.56
N ILE A 295 6.26 4.49 -30.81
CA ILE A 295 4.78 4.35 -30.88
C ILE A 295 4.14 4.74 -29.55
N GLU A 296 4.75 4.33 -28.44
CA GLU A 296 4.21 4.65 -27.12
C GLU A 296 4.42 6.12 -26.74
N ALA A 297 5.53 6.74 -27.16
CA ALA A 297 5.74 8.17 -27.02
C ALA A 297 4.62 8.98 -27.69
N VAL A 298 4.23 8.59 -28.91
CA VAL A 298 3.09 9.18 -29.64
C VAL A 298 1.79 9.05 -28.86
N ARG A 299 1.47 7.83 -28.38
CA ARG A 299 0.24 7.57 -27.61
C ARG A 299 0.19 8.34 -26.30
N SER A 300 1.30 8.39 -25.59
CA SER A 300 1.43 9.10 -24.32
C SER A 300 1.27 10.61 -24.51
N LEU A 301 1.92 11.20 -25.53
CA LEU A 301 1.73 12.62 -25.87
C LEU A 301 0.29 12.94 -26.28
N ALA A 302 -0.38 12.03 -27.00
CA ALA A 302 -1.80 12.19 -27.31
C ALA A 302 -2.68 12.10 -26.03
N ALA A 303 -2.36 11.19 -25.10
CA ALA A 303 -3.07 11.07 -23.82
C ALA A 303 -2.91 12.30 -22.92
N LEU A 304 -1.75 12.97 -22.97
CA LEU A 304 -1.50 14.25 -22.28
C LEU A 304 -2.35 15.41 -22.83
N GLY A 305 -2.94 15.27 -24.02
CA GLY A 305 -3.96 16.18 -24.53
C GLY A 305 -3.44 17.52 -25.05
N VAL A 306 -4.28 18.56 -24.94
CA VAL A 306 -4.05 19.91 -25.47
C VAL A 306 -2.69 20.52 -25.09
N PRO A 307 -2.17 20.37 -23.85
CA PRO A 307 -0.85 20.88 -23.48
C PRO A 307 0.30 20.37 -24.36
N ALA A 308 0.17 19.19 -24.98
CA ALA A 308 1.20 18.63 -25.86
C ALA A 308 1.23 19.30 -27.25
N ILE A 309 0.15 19.99 -27.67
CA ILE A 309 0.02 20.51 -29.04
C ILE A 309 1.11 21.52 -29.38
N ALA A 310 1.37 22.51 -28.53
CA ALA A 310 2.37 23.53 -28.85
C ALA A 310 3.79 22.95 -28.99
N PRO A 311 4.28 22.10 -28.04
CA PRO A 311 5.54 21.37 -28.22
C PRO A 311 5.57 20.47 -29.46
N LEU A 312 4.49 19.75 -29.74
CA LEU A 312 4.37 18.91 -30.94
C LEU A 312 4.45 19.74 -32.23
N MET A 313 3.83 20.93 -32.25
CA MET A 313 3.89 21.84 -33.40
C MET A 313 5.30 22.40 -33.64
N GLN A 314 6.10 22.57 -32.59
CA GLN A 314 7.51 22.94 -32.73
C GLN A 314 8.31 21.81 -33.40
N VAL A 315 8.17 20.57 -32.92
CA VAL A 315 8.86 19.42 -33.51
C VAL A 315 8.34 19.09 -34.91
N PHE A 316 7.07 19.31 -35.18
CA PHE A 316 6.48 19.23 -36.51
C PHE A 316 7.20 20.17 -37.49
N ARG A 317 7.50 21.41 -37.11
CA ARG A 317 8.21 22.37 -37.97
C ARG A 317 9.69 22.03 -38.11
N GLU A 318 10.38 21.85 -36.98
CA GLU A 318 11.84 21.94 -36.90
C GLU A 318 12.55 20.60 -36.69
N GLY A 319 11.84 19.54 -36.26
CA GLY A 319 12.45 18.27 -35.83
C GLY A 319 13.18 17.50 -36.94
N ASP A 320 13.81 16.37 -36.63
CA ASP A 320 14.29 15.46 -37.67
C ASP A 320 13.13 14.64 -38.29
N ILE A 321 13.42 13.86 -39.34
CA ILE A 321 12.40 13.09 -40.07
C ILE A 321 11.58 12.20 -39.13
N ARG A 322 12.22 11.51 -38.17
CA ARG A 322 11.54 10.57 -37.27
C ARG A 322 10.68 11.31 -36.27
N SER A 323 11.24 12.31 -35.59
CA SER A 323 10.49 13.11 -34.62
C SER A 323 9.32 13.86 -35.27
N ARG A 324 9.47 14.32 -36.52
CA ARG A 324 8.39 14.92 -37.30
C ARG A 324 7.25 13.94 -37.56
N THR A 325 7.56 12.72 -37.99
CA THR A 325 6.53 11.69 -38.21
C THR A 325 5.79 11.36 -36.92
N GLY A 326 6.50 11.15 -35.81
CA GLY A 326 5.86 10.93 -34.52
C GLY A 326 5.00 12.12 -34.06
N ALA A 327 5.49 13.35 -34.25
CA ALA A 327 4.70 14.55 -33.91
C ALA A 327 3.43 14.67 -34.77
N MET A 328 3.50 14.33 -36.06
CA MET A 328 2.34 14.28 -36.94
C MET A 328 1.31 13.26 -36.46
N GLU A 329 1.74 12.04 -36.10
CA GLU A 329 0.86 10.99 -35.59
C GLU A 329 0.19 11.39 -34.27
N ALA A 330 0.93 12.03 -33.35
CA ALA A 330 0.37 12.50 -32.08
C ALA A 330 -0.65 13.63 -32.27
N LEU A 331 -0.35 14.61 -33.13
CA LEU A 331 -1.28 15.69 -33.49
C LEU A 331 -2.53 15.14 -34.19
N TRP A 332 -2.38 14.13 -35.04
CA TRP A 332 -3.50 13.43 -35.66
C TRP A 332 -4.39 12.76 -34.62
N MET A 333 -3.81 12.03 -33.65
CA MET A 333 -4.55 11.41 -32.55
C MET A 333 -5.27 12.41 -31.65
N LEU A 334 -4.67 13.59 -31.43
CA LEU A 334 -5.31 14.69 -30.70
C LEU A 334 -6.52 15.25 -31.46
N GLY A 335 -6.48 15.25 -32.79
CA GLY A 335 -7.61 15.58 -33.66
C GLY A 335 -7.93 17.07 -33.71
N GLN A 336 -9.21 17.42 -33.55
CA GLN A 336 -9.77 18.78 -33.73
C GLN A 336 -9.04 19.90 -32.96
N PRO A 337 -8.57 19.70 -31.70
CA PRO A 337 -7.73 20.69 -31.01
C PRO A 337 -6.46 21.10 -31.77
N ALA A 338 -5.90 20.24 -32.62
CA ALA A 338 -4.72 20.53 -33.43
C ALA A 338 -5.02 21.34 -34.70
N THR A 339 -6.28 21.43 -35.15
CA THR A 339 -6.64 22.07 -36.43
C THR A 339 -6.20 23.53 -36.48
N THR A 340 -6.47 24.31 -35.44
CA THR A 340 -6.17 25.76 -35.48
C THR A 340 -4.67 26.04 -35.55
N PRO A 341 -3.82 25.41 -34.72
CA PRO A 341 -2.37 25.50 -34.87
C PRO A 341 -1.88 25.06 -36.25
N LEU A 342 -2.44 24.00 -36.85
CA LEU A 342 -2.06 23.53 -38.18
C LEU A 342 -2.47 24.51 -39.30
N ILE A 343 -3.63 25.15 -39.19
CA ILE A 343 -4.05 26.21 -40.11
C ILE A 343 -3.03 27.36 -40.11
N MET A 344 -2.50 27.73 -38.94
CA MET A 344 -1.53 28.81 -38.85
C MET A 344 -0.24 28.52 -39.62
N VAL A 345 0.15 27.25 -39.76
CA VAL A 345 1.39 26.86 -40.45
C VAL A 345 1.19 26.60 -41.95
N LEU A 346 -0.03 26.76 -42.47
CA LEU A 346 -0.27 26.78 -43.91
C LEU A 346 0.38 27.98 -44.61
N LYS A 347 0.75 29.02 -43.87
CA LYS A 347 1.47 30.19 -44.38
C LYS A 347 2.99 30.14 -44.15
N ASP A 348 3.51 28.98 -43.74
CA ASP A 348 4.93 28.81 -43.44
C ASP A 348 5.79 28.92 -44.72
N GLU A 349 6.96 29.53 -44.62
CA GLU A 349 7.87 29.72 -45.76
C GLU A 349 8.34 28.38 -46.33
N GLN A 350 8.49 27.37 -45.47
CA GLN A 350 8.95 26.05 -45.89
C GLN A 350 7.83 25.25 -46.55
N VAL A 351 8.02 24.93 -47.83
CA VAL A 351 7.11 24.09 -48.63
C VAL A 351 6.76 22.78 -47.92
N ASP A 352 7.75 22.13 -47.31
CA ASP A 352 7.54 20.87 -46.60
C ASP A 352 6.66 21.01 -45.36
N VAL A 353 6.71 22.15 -44.66
CA VAL A 353 5.83 22.43 -43.51
C VAL A 353 4.39 22.61 -44.01
N ARG A 354 4.18 23.43 -45.05
CA ARG A 354 2.85 23.64 -45.65
C ARG A 354 2.24 22.33 -46.15
N LYS A 355 3.00 21.55 -46.92
CA LYS A 355 2.59 20.23 -47.45
C LYS A 355 2.12 19.29 -46.34
N ARG A 356 2.90 19.15 -45.26
CA ARG A 356 2.55 18.28 -44.14
C ARG A 356 1.31 18.76 -43.38
N ALA A 357 1.14 20.07 -43.25
CA ALA A 357 0.00 20.65 -42.56
C ALA A 357 -1.29 20.44 -43.37
N VAL A 358 -1.22 20.60 -44.69
CA VAL A 358 -2.31 20.26 -45.61
C VAL A 358 -2.73 18.80 -45.46
N LEU A 359 -1.76 17.87 -45.54
CA LEU A 359 -2.02 16.44 -45.41
C LEU A 359 -2.67 16.11 -44.05
N LEU A 360 -2.10 16.63 -42.97
CA LEU A 360 -2.59 16.35 -41.61
C LEU A 360 -3.98 16.96 -41.36
N LEU A 361 -4.27 18.16 -41.87
CA LEU A 361 -5.61 18.76 -41.80
C LEU A 361 -6.66 17.92 -42.55
N GLY A 362 -6.30 17.40 -43.72
CA GLY A 362 -7.14 16.45 -44.46
C GLY A 362 -7.42 15.16 -43.67
N GLU A 363 -6.40 14.62 -43.01
CA GLU A 363 -6.50 13.42 -42.17
C GLU A 363 -7.25 13.64 -40.86
N ILE A 364 -7.23 14.85 -40.28
CA ILE A 364 -8.04 15.21 -39.12
C ILE A 364 -9.51 15.35 -39.51
N GLY A 365 -9.80 15.90 -40.69
CA GLY A 365 -11.18 15.96 -41.19
C GLY A 365 -11.99 17.15 -40.68
N ASP A 366 -11.38 18.14 -40.02
CA ASP A 366 -12.09 19.30 -39.46
C ASP A 366 -12.65 20.20 -40.56
N GLN A 367 -13.96 20.47 -40.51
CA GLN A 367 -14.63 21.38 -41.43
C GLN A 367 -14.05 22.81 -41.37
N LYS A 368 -13.52 23.23 -40.23
CA LYS A 368 -12.85 24.54 -40.04
C LYS A 368 -11.63 24.72 -40.95
N ALA A 369 -11.02 23.61 -41.40
CA ALA A 369 -9.86 23.65 -42.29
C ALA A 369 -10.23 23.92 -43.76
N VAL A 370 -11.48 23.72 -44.17
CA VAL A 370 -11.88 23.68 -45.60
C VAL A 370 -11.61 24.99 -46.33
N ASP A 371 -11.98 26.14 -45.75
CA ASP A 371 -11.74 27.44 -46.40
C ASP A 371 -10.24 27.72 -46.55
N HIS A 372 -9.45 27.33 -45.54
CA HIS A 372 -8.00 27.50 -45.53
C HIS A 372 -7.32 26.57 -46.56
N LEU A 373 -7.75 25.31 -46.64
CA LEU A 373 -7.27 24.34 -47.64
C LEU A 373 -7.68 24.73 -49.06
N THR A 374 -8.85 25.33 -49.24
CA THR A 374 -9.27 25.89 -50.54
C THR A 374 -8.30 26.99 -51.00
N GLY A 375 -7.84 27.84 -50.09
CA GLY A 375 -6.78 28.81 -50.37
C GLY A 375 -5.46 28.16 -50.82
N MET A 376 -5.12 26.98 -50.29
CA MET A 376 -3.90 26.25 -50.66
C MET A 376 -3.93 25.67 -52.08
N LEU A 377 -5.09 25.63 -52.75
CA LEU A 377 -5.16 25.30 -54.19
C LEU A 377 -4.48 26.36 -55.07
N ALA A 378 -4.19 27.54 -54.53
CA ALA A 378 -3.43 28.59 -55.19
C ALA A 378 -1.95 28.67 -54.72
N ASP A 379 -1.46 27.69 -53.93
CA ASP A 379 -0.07 27.68 -53.47
C ASP A 379 0.91 27.70 -54.66
N GLU A 380 2.02 28.41 -54.52
CA GLU A 380 3.07 28.51 -55.54
C GLU A 380 3.62 27.12 -55.91
N ASN A 381 3.70 26.22 -54.93
CA ASN A 381 4.23 24.88 -55.12
C ASN A 381 3.17 23.89 -55.64
N PRO A 382 3.40 23.21 -56.78
CA PRO A 382 2.44 22.26 -57.35
C PRO A 382 2.14 21.05 -56.45
N VAL A 383 3.09 20.62 -55.63
CA VAL A 383 2.89 19.50 -54.70
C VAL A 383 1.88 19.91 -53.62
N VAL A 384 2.03 21.10 -53.05
CA VAL A 384 1.10 21.61 -52.02
C VAL A 384 -0.32 21.76 -52.59
N ARG A 385 -0.47 22.26 -53.82
CA ARG A 385 -1.78 22.32 -54.48
C ARG A 385 -2.44 20.96 -54.65
N LYS A 386 -1.65 19.96 -55.06
CA LYS A 386 -2.12 18.58 -55.23
C LYS A 386 -2.61 18.00 -53.89
N GLU A 387 -1.78 18.11 -52.84
CA GLU A 387 -2.16 17.64 -51.50
C GLU A 387 -3.39 18.39 -50.97
N ALA A 388 -3.55 19.68 -51.29
CA ALA A 388 -4.70 20.47 -50.85
C ALA A 388 -6.01 19.97 -51.49
N PHE A 389 -5.96 19.60 -52.77
CA PHE A 389 -7.07 18.95 -53.44
C PHE A 389 -7.41 17.59 -52.81
N GLU A 390 -6.41 16.75 -52.55
CA GLU A 390 -6.62 15.44 -51.90
C GLU A 390 -7.19 15.59 -50.49
N ALA A 391 -6.69 16.54 -49.69
CA ALA A 391 -7.19 16.84 -48.36
C ALA A 391 -8.67 17.27 -48.35
N LEU A 392 -9.07 18.14 -49.29
CA LEU A 392 -10.46 18.56 -49.44
C LEU A 392 -11.38 17.38 -49.82
N GLU A 393 -10.93 16.51 -50.72
CA GLU A 393 -11.67 15.30 -51.09
C GLU A 393 -11.80 14.31 -49.91
N MET A 394 -10.77 14.18 -49.08
CA MET A 394 -10.81 13.37 -47.85
C MET A 394 -11.85 13.90 -46.85
N ILE A 395 -11.83 15.20 -46.57
CA ILE A 395 -12.80 15.85 -45.66
C ILE A 395 -14.23 15.65 -46.20
N LYS A 396 -14.43 15.89 -47.49
CA LYS A 396 -15.74 15.72 -48.14
C LYS A 396 -16.26 14.28 -48.05
N LYS A 397 -15.41 13.28 -48.26
CA LYS A 397 -15.79 11.85 -48.15
C LYS A 397 -16.18 11.47 -46.72
N ARG A 398 -15.48 11.99 -45.71
CA ARG A 398 -15.79 11.71 -44.30
C ARG A 398 -17.07 12.36 -43.81
N ASN A 399 -17.44 13.51 -44.39
CA ASN A 399 -18.63 14.27 -44.04
C ASN A 399 -19.83 13.99 -44.97
N ALA A 400 -19.74 12.95 -45.83
CA ALA A 400 -20.86 12.49 -46.64
C ALA A 400 -21.86 11.71 -45.75
N PRO A 401 -23.18 11.93 -45.91
CA PRO A 401 -24.22 11.38 -45.05
C PRO A 401 -24.39 9.86 -45.15
#